data_AF-L7IQ60-F1
#
_entry.id   AF-L7IQ60-F1
#
_cell.length_a   1.000
_cell.length_b   1.000
_cell.length_c   1.000
_cell.angle_alpha   90.00
_cell.angle_beta   90.00
_cell.angle_gamma   90.00
#
_symmetry.space_group_name_H-M   'P 1'
#
loop_
_entity.id
_entity.type
_entity.pdbx_description
1 polymer ?
#
loop_
_entity_poly.entity_id
_entity_poly.type
_entity_poly.pdbx_seq_one_letter_code
_entity_poly.pdbx_strand_id
1 'polypeptide(L)'
;MLLQTITTLTLLAGFAASQQTCALSTGQQGLCLSTSNCRSSGGTSTPNLCPGTPADVQCCTYGTCTVPAQANLTGLCVPSASCTDGTVTRGLCPGDAGITCCTWRSCSAGGVPGSCVPAEGCAGGTSTSGLCPGPKGVRCCDYGRCKADGRDGFCQRRGTCGGTVVAGGGCATALGVDCCLSAGGGGGGEECGPPKLNQASLDLVKEFEGWFPDIYLDPVGLPTVGYGHLCSNPTCSEVPYPIPLSVANGEALLQSDLGIARRCLSADLVDSVVLNPNQYGALVSWVFNMGCGAQKSSTLTARLNAGEDKSVVARQELPRWVYAGGQVLNGLVRRRAAEVALFDTPAEGVAHPPRPC
;
A
#
# COMPACT_ATOMS: atom_id res chain seq x y z
N MET A 1 6.97 -28.97 75.52
CA MET A 1 8.11 -28.27 74.87
C MET A 1 8.44 -29.01 73.59
N LEU A 2 7.82 -28.64 72.47
CA LEU A 2 8.29 -29.01 71.12
C LEU A 2 8.01 -27.79 70.24
N LEU A 3 9.06 -27.01 70.00
CA LEU A 3 9.04 -25.87 69.09
C LEU A 3 9.01 -26.39 67.65
N GLN A 4 7.98 -26.05 66.89
CA GLN A 4 7.97 -26.21 65.45
C GLN A 4 8.70 -25.01 64.82
N THR A 5 9.83 -25.27 64.19
CA THR A 5 10.56 -24.31 63.35
C THR A 5 9.82 -24.13 62.03
N ILE A 6 9.18 -22.98 61.85
CA ILE A 6 8.60 -22.54 60.57
C ILE A 6 9.73 -21.94 59.74
N THR A 7 10.20 -22.68 58.75
CA THR A 7 11.16 -22.20 57.75
C THR A 7 10.39 -21.35 56.73
N THR A 8 10.52 -20.03 56.81
CA THR A 8 9.98 -19.11 55.81
C THR A 8 10.76 -19.25 54.49
N LEU A 9 10.14 -19.87 53.50
CA LEU A 9 10.61 -19.89 52.12
C LEU A 9 10.34 -18.50 51.50
N THR A 10 11.34 -17.62 51.48
CA THR A 10 11.30 -16.36 50.73
C THR A 10 11.24 -16.67 49.24
N LEU A 11 10.06 -16.52 48.64
CA LEU A 11 9.89 -16.42 47.19
C LEU A 11 10.62 -15.14 46.73
N LEU A 12 11.78 -15.29 46.09
CA LEU A 12 12.34 -14.25 45.24
C LEU A 12 11.46 -14.15 43.99
N ALA A 13 10.41 -13.33 44.07
CA ALA A 13 9.76 -12.82 42.88
C ALA A 13 10.78 -11.93 42.15
N GLY A 14 11.44 -12.49 41.13
CA GLY A 14 12.17 -11.72 40.15
C GLY A 14 11.16 -10.83 39.41
N PHE A 15 10.92 -9.63 39.92
CA PHE A 15 10.23 -8.60 39.17
C PHE A 15 11.10 -8.28 37.96
N ALA A 16 10.69 -8.76 36.78
CA ALA A 16 11.09 -8.13 35.54
C ALA A 16 10.56 -6.69 35.61
N ALA A 17 11.42 -5.75 36.01
CA ALA A 17 11.07 -4.35 36.05
C ALA A 17 10.72 -3.94 34.61
N SER A 18 9.43 -3.73 34.31
CA SER A 18 9.05 -3.09 33.06
C SER A 18 9.69 -1.71 33.07
N GLN A 19 10.70 -1.51 32.23
CA GLN A 19 11.41 -0.24 32.20
C GLN A 19 10.41 0.83 31.74
N GLN A 20 10.11 1.79 32.62
CA GLN A 20 9.13 2.84 32.38
C GLN A 20 9.53 3.62 31.12
N THR A 21 8.58 3.80 30.20
CA THR A 21 8.78 4.62 29.00
C THR A 21 8.58 6.09 29.33
N CYS A 22 9.20 6.94 28.52
CA CYS A 22 9.10 8.39 28.58
C CYS A 22 9.06 8.96 27.16
N ALA A 23 8.67 10.23 27.02
CA ALA A 23 8.60 10.87 25.70
C ALA A 23 9.09 12.32 25.76
N LEU A 24 9.84 12.73 24.74
CA LEU A 24 10.21 14.13 24.53
C LEU A 24 9.01 14.96 24.06
N SER A 25 9.14 16.29 24.04
CA SER A 25 8.12 17.19 23.47
C SER A 25 7.89 16.97 21.96
N THR A 26 8.91 16.46 21.26
CA THR A 26 8.83 15.97 19.87
C THR A 26 8.05 14.66 19.76
N GLY A 27 7.66 14.03 20.86
CA GLY A 27 7.00 12.73 20.90
C GLY A 27 7.95 11.54 20.70
N GLN A 28 9.26 11.76 20.54
CA GLN A 28 10.22 10.65 20.50
C GLN A 28 10.18 9.89 21.84
N GLN A 29 9.96 8.58 21.74
CA GLN A 29 9.84 7.67 22.87
C GLN A 29 11.21 7.21 23.33
N GLY A 30 11.38 7.08 24.64
CA GLY A 30 12.61 6.66 25.31
C GLY A 30 12.32 5.82 26.55
N LEU A 31 13.38 5.55 27.32
CA LEU A 31 13.32 4.74 28.53
C LEU A 31 13.84 5.54 29.73
N CYS A 32 13.19 5.41 30.88
CA CYS A 32 13.66 6.00 32.12
C CYS A 32 14.86 5.21 32.64
N LEU A 33 16.06 5.79 32.45
CA LEU A 33 17.35 5.19 32.81
C LEU A 33 18.15 6.15 33.67
N SER A 34 19.03 5.61 34.51
CA SER A 34 20.05 6.46 35.14
C SER A 34 20.88 7.16 34.06
N THR A 35 21.29 8.40 34.30
CA THR A 35 22.13 9.18 33.38
C THR A 35 23.42 8.44 33.00
N SER A 36 23.99 7.66 33.94
CA SER A 36 25.14 6.79 33.71
C SER A 36 24.82 5.66 32.72
N ASN A 37 23.73 4.92 32.93
CA ASN A 37 23.33 3.83 32.05
C ASN A 37 22.97 4.36 30.66
N CYS A 38 22.19 5.44 30.59
CA CYS A 38 21.82 6.09 29.35
C CYS A 38 23.05 6.44 28.51
N ARG A 39 24.03 7.12 29.11
CA ARG A 39 25.29 7.48 28.45
C ARG A 39 26.08 6.25 28.02
N SER A 40 26.17 5.23 28.88
CA SER A 40 26.91 3.99 28.57
C SER A 40 26.33 3.22 27.38
N SER A 41 25.02 3.35 27.16
CA SER A 41 24.29 2.76 26.03
C SER A 41 24.22 3.67 24.80
N GLY A 42 24.92 4.81 24.79
CA GLY A 42 24.94 5.76 23.67
C GLY A 42 23.69 6.63 23.55
N GLY A 43 22.86 6.71 24.59
CA GLY A 43 21.69 7.57 24.65
C GLY A 43 21.96 8.97 25.22
N THR A 44 20.97 9.84 25.08
CA THR A 44 20.95 11.21 25.61
C THR A 44 19.87 11.34 26.69
N SER A 45 20.24 11.88 27.85
CA SER A 45 19.34 12.05 28.99
C SER A 45 18.64 13.41 28.96
N THR A 46 17.32 13.41 29.12
CA THR A 46 16.50 14.62 29.28
C THR A 46 15.85 14.61 30.68
N PRO A 47 16.15 15.60 31.54
CA PRO A 47 15.59 15.67 32.90
C PRO A 47 14.07 15.85 32.92
N ASN A 48 13.45 15.53 34.07
CA ASN A 48 12.05 15.84 34.41
C ASN A 48 10.96 15.17 33.53
N LEU A 49 11.29 14.07 32.86
CA LEU A 49 10.35 13.31 32.01
C LEU A 49 10.05 11.90 32.54
N CYS A 50 10.57 11.57 33.72
CA CYS A 50 10.37 10.30 34.43
C CYS A 50 9.76 10.59 35.81
N PRO A 51 8.42 10.65 35.93
CA PRO A 51 7.78 10.93 37.21
C PRO A 51 7.96 9.76 38.18
N GLY A 52 8.16 10.08 39.46
CA GLY A 52 8.29 9.09 40.53
C GLY A 52 9.65 8.39 40.61
N THR A 53 10.65 8.84 39.85
CA THR A 53 12.00 8.27 39.85
C THR A 53 13.03 9.19 40.52
N PRO A 54 14.18 8.65 40.97
CA PRO A 54 15.31 9.46 41.44
C PRO A 54 15.77 10.51 40.43
N ALA A 55 16.41 11.59 40.89
CA ALA A 55 16.83 12.72 40.05
C ALA A 55 17.89 12.35 38.98
N ASP A 56 18.67 11.29 39.24
CA ASP A 56 19.62 10.73 38.28
C ASP A 56 18.97 9.81 37.25
N VAL A 57 17.69 9.48 37.39
CA VAL A 57 16.88 8.76 36.39
C VAL A 57 16.16 9.76 35.51
N GLN A 58 16.50 9.73 34.23
CA GLN A 58 16.06 10.70 33.24
C GLN A 58 15.57 9.98 31.98
N CYS A 59 14.84 10.70 31.13
CA CYS A 59 14.36 10.11 29.88
C CYS A 59 15.53 9.93 28.92
N CYS A 60 15.87 8.68 28.62
CA CYS A 60 16.95 8.33 27.72
C CYS A 60 16.41 8.07 26.31
N THR A 61 16.89 8.85 25.35
CA THR A 61 16.57 8.70 23.92
C THR A 61 17.82 8.47 23.09
N TYR A 62 17.66 7.80 21.94
CA TYR A 62 18.77 7.29 21.14
C TYR A 62 18.94 7.98 19.79
N GLY A 63 18.34 9.17 19.62
CA GLY A 63 18.47 9.99 18.41
C GLY A 63 17.80 9.37 17.19
N THR A 64 18.42 9.56 16.04
CA THR A 64 17.96 9.05 14.74
C THR A 64 18.81 7.90 14.22
N CYS A 65 18.26 7.20 13.24
CA CYS A 65 18.89 6.10 12.53
C CYS A 65 18.70 6.30 11.02
N THR A 66 19.54 5.65 10.22
CA THR A 66 19.42 5.63 8.76
C THR A 66 19.23 4.19 8.30
N VAL A 67 18.24 3.95 7.45
CA VAL A 67 17.93 2.60 6.91
C VAL A 67 18.41 2.51 5.45
N PRO A 68 19.57 1.85 5.17
CA PRO A 68 20.12 1.80 3.81
C PRO A 68 19.18 1.12 2.81
N ALA A 69 18.49 0.06 3.24
CA ALA A 69 17.52 -0.68 2.43
C ALA A 69 16.29 0.15 2.02
N GLN A 70 16.06 1.30 2.67
CA GLN A 70 14.97 2.22 2.38
C GLN A 70 15.50 3.53 1.79
N ALA A 71 16.43 3.44 0.82
CA ALA A 71 17.04 4.62 0.19
C ALA A 71 17.67 5.60 1.21
N ASN A 72 18.31 5.05 2.25
CA ASN A 72 18.88 5.82 3.36
C ASN A 72 17.85 6.71 4.10
N LEU A 73 16.61 6.23 4.24
CA LEU A 73 15.57 6.94 4.97
C LEU A 73 15.96 7.11 6.45
N THR A 74 15.77 8.31 6.96
CA THR A 74 16.01 8.63 8.38
C THR A 74 14.79 8.28 9.23
N GLY A 75 15.00 7.50 10.28
CA GLY A 75 14.00 7.12 11.28
C GLY A 75 14.36 7.59 12.70
N LEU A 76 13.51 7.31 13.68
CA LEU A 76 13.80 7.53 15.11
C LEU A 76 14.23 6.22 15.76
N CYS A 77 15.24 6.29 16.61
CA CYS A 77 15.55 5.21 17.54
C CYS A 77 14.62 5.28 18.75
N VAL A 78 13.75 4.28 18.86
CA VAL A 78 12.70 4.17 19.89
C VAL A 78 12.59 2.73 20.39
N PRO A 79 12.03 2.48 21.59
CA PRO A 79 11.65 1.14 22.00
C PRO A 79 10.76 0.48 20.95
N SER A 80 10.98 -0.81 20.62
CA SER A 80 10.25 -1.47 19.53
C SER A 80 8.72 -1.40 19.66
N ALA A 81 8.21 -1.53 20.89
CA ALA A 81 6.78 -1.43 21.17
C ALA A 81 6.21 -0.01 20.92
N SER A 82 7.07 1.00 20.91
CA SER A 82 6.71 2.40 20.70
C SER A 82 6.70 2.82 19.22
N CYS A 83 7.09 1.93 18.31
CA CYS A 83 7.03 2.18 16.87
C CYS A 83 5.61 1.89 16.32
N THR A 84 4.69 2.82 16.55
CA THR A 84 3.32 2.74 16.00
C THR A 84 3.26 3.32 14.59
N ASP A 85 2.53 2.65 13.70
CA ASP A 85 2.33 3.03 12.29
C ASP A 85 3.62 3.18 11.46
N GLY A 86 4.73 2.67 12.00
CA GLY A 86 6.05 2.69 11.40
C GLY A 86 6.56 1.28 11.08
N THR A 87 7.68 1.22 10.36
CA THR A 87 8.42 -0.01 10.06
C THR A 87 9.57 -0.13 11.04
N VAL A 88 9.65 -1.27 11.72
CA VAL A 88 10.73 -1.58 12.67
C VAL A 88 11.92 -2.21 11.95
N THR A 89 13.09 -1.61 12.10
CA THR A 89 14.37 -2.18 11.65
C THR A 89 15.32 -2.34 12.84
N ARG A 90 15.79 -3.56 13.08
CA ARG A 90 16.69 -3.88 14.20
C ARG A 90 18.16 -3.64 13.85
N GLY A 91 18.99 -3.40 14.87
CA GLY A 91 20.45 -3.33 14.71
C GLY A 91 21.00 -2.03 14.12
N LEU A 92 20.16 -1.00 13.98
CA LEU A 92 20.54 0.31 13.43
C LEU A 92 20.61 1.42 14.48
N CYS A 93 20.26 1.12 15.73
CA CYS A 93 20.21 2.08 16.83
C CYS A 93 21.21 1.71 17.92
N PRO A 94 21.79 2.71 18.61
CA PRO A 94 22.48 2.47 19.86
C PRO A 94 21.46 2.07 20.93
N GLY A 95 21.93 1.44 22.01
CA GLY A 95 21.09 0.94 23.08
C GLY A 95 21.09 -0.58 23.19
N ASP A 96 20.14 -1.10 23.95
CA ASP A 96 19.89 -2.54 24.01
C ASP A 96 19.14 -3.04 22.76
N ALA A 97 18.94 -4.35 22.67
CA ALA A 97 18.26 -4.99 21.55
C ALA A 97 16.76 -4.60 21.41
N GLY A 98 16.18 -3.95 22.43
CA GLY A 98 14.83 -3.42 22.43
C GLY A 98 14.71 -2.04 21.80
N ILE A 99 15.82 -1.34 21.55
CA ILE A 99 15.84 -0.08 20.80
C ILE A 99 15.98 -0.38 19.31
N THR A 100 15.02 0.11 18.54
CA THR A 100 14.94 -0.17 17.11
C THR A 100 14.70 1.09 16.30
N CYS A 101 15.13 1.05 15.04
CA CYS A 101 14.90 2.11 14.11
C CYS A 101 13.46 2.05 13.59
N CYS A 102 12.69 3.09 13.86
CA CYS A 102 11.32 3.23 13.40
C CYS A 102 11.27 4.26 12.25
N THR A 103 10.82 3.82 11.07
CA THR A 103 10.61 4.70 9.91
C THR A 103 9.14 4.76 9.52
N TRP A 104 8.68 5.87 8.94
CA TRP A 104 7.29 6.06 8.53
C TRP A 104 7.15 6.14 7.01
N ARG A 105 5.92 5.95 6.51
CA ARG A 105 5.60 5.90 5.07
C ARG A 105 5.77 7.27 4.38
N SER A 106 5.46 7.32 3.09
CA SER A 106 5.37 8.57 2.33
C SER A 106 4.22 9.46 2.81
N CYS A 107 4.33 10.75 2.49
CA CYS A 107 3.33 11.78 2.76
C CYS A 107 3.15 12.66 1.53
N SER A 108 2.17 13.57 1.56
CA SER A 108 2.03 14.61 0.54
C SER A 108 1.69 15.96 1.15
N ALA A 109 2.47 16.98 0.83
CA ALA A 109 2.24 18.37 1.23
C ALA A 109 1.87 19.19 -0.01
N GLY A 110 0.65 19.72 -0.06
CA GLY A 110 0.20 20.55 -1.20
C GLY A 110 0.26 19.83 -2.56
N GLY A 111 0.09 18.50 -2.57
CA GLY A 111 0.21 17.67 -3.78
C GLY A 111 1.65 17.38 -4.22
N VAL A 112 2.65 17.76 -3.41
CA VAL A 112 4.06 17.35 -3.61
C VAL A 112 4.30 16.08 -2.78
N PRO A 113 4.76 14.97 -3.39
CA PRO A 113 5.15 13.78 -2.65
C PRO A 113 6.36 14.05 -1.75
N GLY A 114 6.33 13.51 -0.54
CA GLY A 114 7.42 13.61 0.44
C GLY A 114 7.59 12.33 1.26
N SER A 115 8.58 12.34 2.13
CA SER A 115 8.87 11.25 3.07
C SER A 115 8.66 11.71 4.50
N CYS A 116 8.04 10.85 5.32
CA CYS A 116 7.94 11.11 6.75
C CYS A 116 9.27 10.83 7.43
N VAL A 117 9.93 11.91 7.85
CA VAL A 117 11.23 11.86 8.52
C VAL A 117 11.21 12.72 9.78
N PRO A 118 12.07 12.43 10.76
CA PRO A 118 12.37 13.37 11.83
C PRO A 118 12.76 14.74 11.26
N ALA A 119 12.45 15.83 11.96
CA ALA A 119 12.75 17.19 11.49
C ALA A 119 14.20 17.37 11.00
N GLU A 120 15.17 16.78 11.69
CA GLU A 120 16.60 16.79 11.31
C GLU A 120 16.94 15.98 10.06
N GLY A 121 16.11 15.00 9.69
CA GLY A 121 16.24 14.22 8.46
C GLY A 121 15.82 14.97 7.19
N CYS A 122 15.22 16.17 7.32
CA CYS A 122 14.74 16.97 6.20
C CYS A 122 15.77 18.01 5.70
N ALA A 123 17.00 17.58 5.48
CA ALA A 123 18.05 18.48 4.98
C ALA A 123 17.72 18.99 3.57
N GLY A 124 17.62 20.32 3.42
CA GLY A 124 17.37 21.02 2.15
C GLY A 124 15.97 20.86 1.55
N GLY A 125 15.02 20.29 2.31
CA GLY A 125 13.62 20.16 1.92
C GLY A 125 12.69 21.06 2.72
N THR A 126 11.42 21.07 2.35
CA THR A 126 10.34 21.74 3.09
C THR A 126 9.74 20.78 4.10
N SER A 127 9.65 21.19 5.37
CA SER A 127 9.15 20.35 6.47
C SER A 127 7.77 20.76 6.96
N THR A 128 6.75 19.96 6.63
CA THR A 128 5.35 20.22 6.99
C THR A 128 4.88 19.31 8.12
N SER A 129 4.41 19.89 9.22
CA SER A 129 3.89 19.13 10.37
C SER A 129 2.47 18.61 10.14
N GLY A 130 2.11 17.51 10.81
CA GLY A 130 0.73 17.00 10.84
C GLY A 130 0.30 16.17 9.64
N LEU A 131 1.22 15.88 8.71
CA LEU A 131 0.96 15.08 7.50
C LEU A 131 1.55 13.66 7.57
N CYS A 132 2.14 13.30 8.70
CA CYS A 132 2.80 12.02 8.91
C CYS A 132 2.18 11.28 10.09
N PRO A 133 1.98 9.96 9.97
CA PRO A 133 1.67 9.14 11.13
C PRO A 133 2.89 9.10 12.08
N GLY A 134 2.63 8.90 13.36
CA GLY A 134 3.68 8.81 14.39
C GLY A 134 3.86 10.07 15.24
N PRO A 135 5.02 10.20 15.91
CA PRO A 135 5.25 11.25 16.90
C PRO A 135 5.37 12.65 16.26
N LYS A 136 5.06 13.69 17.05
CA LYS A 136 4.97 15.10 16.60
C LYS A 136 6.21 15.62 15.85
N GLY A 137 7.39 15.07 16.14
CA GLY A 137 8.67 15.42 15.54
C GLY A 137 8.91 14.81 14.16
N VAL A 138 8.07 13.86 13.74
CA VAL A 138 8.07 13.30 12.39
C VAL A 138 7.18 14.16 11.51
N ARG A 139 7.79 14.70 10.46
CA ARG A 139 7.18 15.70 9.59
C ARG A 139 7.32 15.27 8.14
N CYS A 140 6.40 15.73 7.31
CA CYS A 140 6.49 15.47 5.88
C CYS A 140 7.61 16.32 5.30
N CYS A 141 8.62 15.67 4.73
CA CYS A 141 9.71 16.32 4.03
C CYS A 141 9.57 16.15 2.53
N ASP A 142 9.38 17.24 1.81
CA ASP A 142 9.34 17.27 0.35
C ASP A 142 10.43 18.21 -0.21
N TYR A 143 10.76 18.05 -1.49
CA TYR A 143 11.79 18.86 -2.16
C TYR A 143 11.21 19.71 -3.30
N GLY A 144 9.88 19.87 -3.33
CA GLY A 144 9.20 20.63 -4.36
C GLY A 144 9.10 19.94 -5.73
N ARG A 145 8.67 20.73 -6.71
CA ARG A 145 8.47 20.32 -8.11
C ARG A 145 9.73 20.58 -8.92
N CYS A 146 9.93 19.78 -9.96
CA CYS A 146 11.04 19.93 -10.90
C CYS A 146 10.57 19.81 -12.34
N LYS A 147 11.42 20.21 -13.27
CA LYS A 147 11.19 20.03 -14.70
C LYS A 147 12.49 19.59 -15.35
N ALA A 148 12.45 18.45 -16.02
CA ALA A 148 13.60 17.90 -16.74
C ALA A 148 13.11 17.24 -18.04
N ASP A 149 13.92 17.32 -19.09
CA ASP A 149 13.58 16.80 -20.42
C ASP A 149 12.19 17.23 -20.94
N GLY A 150 11.79 18.47 -20.64
CA GLY A 150 10.49 19.03 -21.03
C GLY A 150 9.28 18.49 -20.25
N ARG A 151 9.47 17.57 -19.29
CA ARG A 151 8.42 16.96 -18.48
C ARG A 151 8.42 17.49 -17.04
N ASP A 152 7.23 17.56 -16.45
CA ASP A 152 7.08 17.94 -15.05
C ASP A 152 7.34 16.74 -14.13
N GLY A 153 7.92 17.00 -12.96
CA GLY A 153 8.27 16.00 -11.97
C GLY A 153 8.32 16.56 -10.56
N PHE A 154 8.80 15.73 -9.64
CA PHE A 154 9.02 16.10 -8.24
C PHE A 154 10.45 15.79 -7.85
N CYS A 155 11.08 16.69 -7.09
CA CYS A 155 12.37 16.40 -6.51
C CYS A 155 12.20 15.34 -5.43
N GLN A 156 12.94 14.24 -5.53
CA GLN A 156 12.86 13.11 -4.60
C GLN A 156 14.25 12.60 -4.27
N ARG A 157 14.42 11.97 -3.09
CA ARG A 157 15.70 11.35 -2.73
C ARG A 157 16.03 10.22 -3.70
N ARG A 158 17.32 10.04 -3.98
CA ARG A 158 17.79 8.98 -4.86
C ARG A 158 17.37 7.63 -4.32
N GLY A 159 16.73 6.81 -5.16
CA GLY A 159 16.18 5.52 -4.78
C GLY A 159 14.75 5.55 -4.24
N THR A 160 14.12 6.72 -4.09
CA THR A 160 12.68 6.83 -3.77
C THR A 160 11.81 7.12 -4.98
N CYS A 161 12.42 7.45 -6.13
CA CYS A 161 11.69 7.73 -7.36
C CYS A 161 11.13 6.44 -7.97
N GLY A 162 9.80 6.39 -8.12
CA GLY A 162 9.10 5.34 -8.86
C GLY A 162 8.97 5.59 -10.37
N GLY A 163 9.60 6.66 -10.89
CA GLY A 163 9.54 7.08 -12.29
C GLY A 163 10.93 7.20 -12.93
N THR A 164 11.04 8.04 -13.97
CA THR A 164 12.34 8.31 -14.60
C THR A 164 13.14 9.28 -13.73
N VAL A 165 14.28 8.81 -13.21
CA VAL A 165 15.23 9.67 -12.51
C VAL A 165 16.06 10.44 -13.53
N VAL A 166 16.01 11.76 -13.45
CA VAL A 166 16.97 12.63 -14.13
C VAL A 166 17.88 13.25 -13.07
N ALA A 167 19.18 13.01 -13.21
CA ALA A 167 20.18 13.63 -12.38
C ALA A 167 20.27 15.12 -12.75
N GLY A 168 19.99 16.01 -11.80
CA GLY A 168 19.74 17.42 -12.12
C GLY A 168 18.33 17.64 -12.68
N GLY A 169 17.99 18.89 -13.02
CA GLY A 169 16.60 19.29 -13.34
C GLY A 169 15.98 20.26 -12.32
N GLY A 170 16.80 21.09 -11.67
CA GLY A 170 16.36 22.06 -10.67
C GLY A 170 16.31 21.54 -9.23
N CYS A 171 16.69 20.27 -8.99
CA CYS A 171 16.76 19.67 -7.66
C CYS A 171 18.15 19.75 -7.03
N ALA A 172 18.21 19.64 -5.70
CA ALA A 172 19.44 19.70 -4.91
C ALA A 172 20.23 18.37 -4.95
N THR A 173 20.86 18.06 -6.09
CA THR A 173 21.60 16.81 -6.33
C THR A 173 22.75 16.56 -5.34
N ALA A 174 23.38 17.62 -4.82
CA ALA A 174 24.39 17.54 -3.76
C ALA A 174 23.86 16.93 -2.45
N LEU A 175 22.54 16.92 -2.25
CA LEU A 175 21.85 16.29 -1.12
C LEU A 175 21.31 14.89 -1.45
N GLY A 176 21.70 14.33 -2.62
CA GLY A 176 21.17 13.06 -3.11
C GLY A 176 19.71 13.15 -3.52
N VAL A 177 19.26 14.32 -4.01
CA VAL A 177 17.89 14.57 -4.47
C VAL A 177 17.92 14.81 -5.97
N ASP A 178 17.19 13.97 -6.73
CA ASP A 178 17.15 13.99 -8.18
C ASP A 178 15.71 14.32 -8.66
N CYS A 179 15.57 14.79 -9.90
CA CYS A 179 14.26 15.07 -10.46
C CYS A 179 13.59 13.74 -10.85
N CYS A 180 12.55 13.37 -10.11
CA CYS A 180 11.71 12.24 -10.45
C CYS A 180 10.64 12.71 -11.43
N LEU A 181 10.87 12.48 -12.71
CA LEU A 181 9.89 12.78 -13.73
C LEU A 181 8.72 11.81 -13.61
N SER A 182 7.52 12.37 -13.57
CA SER A 182 6.33 11.57 -13.74
C SER A 182 6.42 10.92 -15.13
N ALA A 183 6.12 9.63 -15.23
CA ALA A 183 5.82 9.05 -16.53
C ALA A 183 4.76 9.96 -17.18
N GLY A 184 5.03 10.45 -18.39
CA GLY A 184 4.16 11.45 -19.02
C GLY A 184 2.72 10.96 -19.06
N GLY A 185 1.79 11.78 -18.55
CA GLY A 185 0.33 11.69 -18.70
C GLY A 185 -0.28 10.29 -18.83
N GLY A 186 -0.67 9.69 -17.71
CA GLY A 186 -1.55 8.52 -17.65
C GLY A 186 -1.53 7.92 -16.25
N GLY A 187 -2.68 7.89 -15.57
CA GLY A 187 -2.78 7.42 -14.19
C GLY A 187 -2.37 5.96 -14.00
N GLY A 188 -1.80 5.67 -12.83
CA GLY A 188 -1.54 4.32 -12.33
C GLY A 188 -0.08 3.88 -12.53
N GLY A 189 0.57 3.45 -11.44
CA GLY A 189 1.86 2.77 -11.55
C GLY A 189 1.74 1.57 -12.48
N GLU A 190 2.44 1.60 -13.61
CA GLU A 190 2.56 0.44 -14.50
C GLU A 190 3.59 -0.50 -13.91
N GLU A 191 3.11 -1.33 -12.97
CA GLU A 191 3.66 -2.65 -12.72
C GLU A 191 3.81 -3.37 -14.07
N CYS A 192 4.94 -4.03 -14.29
CA CYS A 192 5.09 -4.90 -15.45
C CYS A 192 4.02 -6.02 -15.39
N GLY A 193 3.51 -6.47 -16.54
CA GLY A 193 2.39 -7.39 -16.63
C GLY A 193 1.02 -6.73 -16.86
N PRO A 194 -0.09 -7.46 -16.66
CA PRO A 194 -1.43 -7.02 -17.01
C PRO A 194 -1.88 -5.78 -16.22
N PRO A 195 -2.19 -4.64 -16.88
CA PRO A 195 -2.46 -3.38 -16.21
C PRO A 195 -3.78 -3.43 -15.41
N LYS A 196 -3.89 -2.59 -14.39
CA LYS A 196 -5.15 -2.38 -13.65
C LYS A 196 -6.20 -1.76 -14.59
N LEU A 197 -7.48 -1.99 -14.28
CA LEU A 197 -8.58 -1.41 -15.05
C LEU A 197 -8.61 0.11 -14.87
N ASN A 198 -9.00 0.84 -15.92
CA ASN A 198 -9.30 2.27 -15.80
C ASN A 198 -10.65 2.48 -15.08
N GLN A 199 -10.98 3.74 -14.76
CA GLN A 199 -12.19 4.05 -14.01
C GLN A 199 -13.47 3.61 -14.72
N ALA A 200 -13.58 3.87 -16.03
CA ALA A 200 -14.78 3.48 -16.81
C ALA A 200 -15.03 1.96 -16.76
N SER A 201 -13.97 1.16 -16.82
CA SER A 201 -14.06 -0.29 -16.74
C SER A 201 -14.37 -0.78 -15.32
N LEU A 202 -13.82 -0.11 -14.29
CA LEU A 202 -14.19 -0.40 -12.91
C LEU A 202 -15.66 -0.08 -12.63
N ASP A 203 -16.14 1.06 -13.08
CA ASP A 203 -17.52 1.48 -12.87
C ASP A 203 -18.51 0.51 -13.54
N LEU A 204 -18.17 0.01 -14.73
CA LEU A 204 -18.91 -1.08 -15.38
C LEU A 204 -19.00 -2.33 -14.49
N VAL A 205 -17.87 -2.82 -13.96
CA VAL A 205 -17.86 -4.01 -13.10
C VAL A 205 -18.69 -3.73 -11.83
N LYS A 206 -18.46 -2.60 -11.17
CA LYS A 206 -19.17 -2.18 -9.95
C LYS A 206 -20.68 -2.15 -10.13
N GLU A 207 -21.17 -1.70 -11.28
CA GLU A 207 -22.60 -1.68 -11.61
C GLU A 207 -23.22 -3.09 -11.57
N PHE A 208 -22.50 -4.10 -12.06
CA PHE A 208 -23.02 -5.47 -12.15
C PHE A 208 -22.75 -6.33 -10.92
N GLU A 209 -21.68 -6.09 -10.17
CA GLU A 209 -21.37 -6.85 -8.95
C GLU A 209 -22.17 -6.34 -7.73
N GLY A 210 -22.54 -5.06 -7.71
CA GLY A 210 -23.27 -4.45 -6.59
C GLY A 210 -22.39 -4.13 -5.37
N TRP A 211 -22.87 -3.28 -4.46
CA TRP A 211 -22.09 -2.76 -3.33
C TRP A 211 -22.68 -3.15 -1.98
N PHE A 212 -21.91 -3.86 -1.16
CA PHE A 212 -22.26 -4.21 0.23
C PHE A 212 -21.07 -3.90 1.16
N PRO A 213 -21.12 -2.83 1.97
CA PRO A 213 -19.99 -2.45 2.81
C PRO A 213 -19.75 -3.44 3.96
N ASP A 214 -20.81 -4.10 4.44
CA ASP A 214 -20.77 -5.13 5.48
C ASP A 214 -20.65 -6.54 4.90
N ILE A 215 -20.15 -7.47 5.71
CA ILE A 215 -20.17 -8.90 5.36
C ILE A 215 -21.64 -9.36 5.31
N TYR A 216 -22.02 -9.98 4.20
CA TYR A 216 -23.33 -10.60 4.00
C TYR A 216 -23.18 -12.05 3.57
N LEU A 217 -24.26 -12.83 3.64
CA LEU A 217 -24.29 -14.17 3.06
C LEU A 217 -24.84 -14.08 1.63
N ASP A 218 -24.08 -14.60 0.67
CA ASP A 218 -24.51 -14.70 -0.71
C ASP A 218 -25.69 -15.69 -0.88
N PRO A 219 -26.31 -15.82 -2.07
CA PRO A 219 -27.44 -16.74 -2.28
C PRO A 219 -27.16 -18.22 -1.99
N VAL A 220 -25.88 -18.64 -1.91
CA VAL A 220 -25.48 -20.02 -1.55
C VAL A 220 -24.99 -20.13 -0.11
N GLY A 221 -25.07 -19.05 0.68
CA GLY A 221 -24.79 -19.02 2.12
C GLY A 221 -23.33 -18.75 2.47
N LEU A 222 -22.52 -18.22 1.56
CA LEU A 222 -21.11 -17.94 1.81
C LEU A 222 -20.87 -16.47 2.20
N PRO A 223 -19.95 -16.19 3.15
CA PRO A 223 -19.65 -14.83 3.57
C PRO A 223 -18.97 -14.04 2.45
N THR A 224 -19.52 -12.86 2.15
CA THR A 224 -19.10 -12.01 1.03
C THR A 224 -19.11 -10.54 1.44
N VAL A 225 -18.23 -9.71 0.87
CA VAL A 225 -18.15 -8.27 1.17
C VAL A 225 -17.80 -7.43 -0.06
N GLY A 226 -18.11 -6.14 -0.04
CA GLY A 226 -17.75 -5.19 -1.08
C GLY A 226 -18.46 -5.46 -2.40
N TYR A 227 -17.67 -5.57 -3.47
CA TYR A 227 -18.14 -5.90 -4.83
C TYR A 227 -18.02 -7.40 -5.11
N GLY A 228 -18.61 -8.22 -4.25
CA GLY A 228 -18.65 -9.68 -4.45
C GLY A 228 -17.39 -10.44 -4.03
N HIS A 229 -16.56 -9.88 -3.14
CA HIS A 229 -15.39 -10.58 -2.61
C HIS A 229 -15.82 -11.72 -1.69
N LEU A 230 -15.57 -12.97 -2.11
CA LEU A 230 -15.85 -14.16 -1.31
C LEU A 230 -14.83 -14.30 -0.19
N CYS A 231 -15.29 -14.21 1.06
CA CYS A 231 -14.44 -14.31 2.22
C CYS A 231 -14.01 -15.77 2.52
N SER A 232 -12.78 -15.95 2.96
CA SER A 232 -12.22 -17.25 3.36
C SER A 232 -12.79 -17.76 4.69
N ASN A 233 -13.35 -16.86 5.51
CA ASN A 233 -13.95 -17.14 6.80
C ASN A 233 -15.05 -16.11 7.14
N PRO A 234 -15.91 -16.39 8.15
CA PRO A 234 -17.04 -15.50 8.48
C PRO A 234 -16.67 -14.08 8.92
N THR A 235 -15.42 -13.84 9.32
CA THR A 235 -14.93 -12.51 9.73
C THR A 235 -14.20 -11.76 8.62
N CYS A 236 -13.99 -12.39 7.45
CA CYS A 236 -13.29 -11.82 6.31
C CYS A 236 -11.89 -11.25 6.66
N SER A 237 -11.19 -11.91 7.58
CA SER A 237 -9.95 -11.40 8.18
C SER A 237 -8.78 -11.23 7.19
N GLU A 238 -8.85 -11.87 6.03
CA GLU A 238 -7.89 -11.71 4.94
C GLU A 238 -8.00 -10.36 4.22
N VAL A 239 -9.13 -9.67 4.33
CA VAL A 239 -9.32 -8.34 3.74
C VAL A 239 -8.49 -7.34 4.56
N PRO A 240 -7.53 -6.61 3.94
CA PRO A 240 -6.60 -5.74 4.66
C PRO A 240 -7.21 -4.39 5.06
N TYR A 241 -8.53 -4.25 4.94
CA TYR A 241 -9.28 -3.02 5.13
C TYR A 241 -10.28 -3.18 6.27
N PRO A 242 -10.56 -2.11 7.04
CA PRO A 242 -11.63 -2.12 8.04
C PRO A 242 -12.97 -2.45 7.39
N ILE A 243 -13.75 -3.30 8.05
CA ILE A 243 -15.15 -3.60 7.72
C ILE A 243 -16.03 -2.91 8.77
N PRO A 244 -17.05 -2.12 8.39
CA PRO A 244 -17.60 -1.96 7.04
C PRO A 244 -16.65 -1.25 6.07
N LEU A 245 -16.56 -1.74 4.83
CA LEU A 245 -15.67 -1.18 3.81
C LEU A 245 -16.10 0.25 3.44
N SER A 246 -15.12 1.14 3.30
CA SER A 246 -15.32 2.39 2.54
C SER A 246 -15.38 2.07 1.05
N VAL A 247 -16.07 2.90 0.26
CA VAL A 247 -16.11 2.73 -1.22
C VAL A 247 -14.72 2.67 -1.82
N ALA A 248 -13.79 3.50 -1.33
CA ALA A 248 -12.40 3.51 -1.78
C ALA A 248 -11.67 2.19 -1.47
N ASN A 249 -11.85 1.63 -0.28
CA ASN A 249 -11.28 0.33 0.09
C ASN A 249 -11.92 -0.81 -0.70
N GLY A 250 -13.23 -0.74 -0.94
CA GLY A 250 -13.96 -1.69 -1.77
C GLY A 250 -13.49 -1.71 -3.22
N GLU A 251 -13.24 -0.54 -3.79
CA GLU A 251 -12.70 -0.42 -5.15
C GLU A 251 -11.25 -0.93 -5.24
N ALA A 252 -10.44 -0.67 -4.22
CA ALA A 252 -9.09 -1.20 -4.13
C ALA A 252 -9.08 -2.74 -4.00
N LEU A 253 -10.01 -3.30 -3.22
CA LEU A 253 -10.23 -4.75 -3.11
C LEU A 253 -10.66 -5.34 -4.46
N LEU A 254 -11.63 -4.73 -5.14
CA LEU A 254 -12.09 -5.16 -6.45
C LEU A 254 -10.97 -5.19 -7.50
N GLN A 255 -10.10 -4.16 -7.54
CA GLN A 255 -8.92 -4.15 -8.44
C GLN A 255 -7.96 -5.32 -8.18
N SER A 256 -7.86 -5.75 -6.92
CA SER A 256 -7.07 -6.92 -6.52
C SER A 256 -7.71 -8.20 -7.04
N ASP A 257 -9.01 -8.39 -6.81
CA ASP A 257 -9.78 -9.57 -7.22
C ASP A 257 -9.80 -9.74 -8.75
N LEU A 258 -9.94 -8.65 -9.47
CA LEU A 258 -9.83 -8.60 -10.94
C LEU A 258 -8.46 -9.06 -11.45
N GLY A 259 -7.44 -9.14 -10.60
CA GLY A 259 -6.10 -9.61 -10.96
C GLY A 259 -6.07 -11.00 -11.57
N ILE A 260 -6.96 -11.91 -11.16
CA ILE A 260 -7.07 -13.24 -11.77
C ILE A 260 -7.59 -13.12 -13.21
N ALA A 261 -8.71 -12.41 -13.41
CA ALA A 261 -9.30 -12.21 -14.73
C ALA A 261 -8.35 -11.49 -15.71
N ARG A 262 -7.64 -10.46 -15.23
CA ARG A 262 -6.59 -9.76 -15.98
C ARG A 262 -5.49 -10.70 -16.47
N ARG A 263 -4.95 -11.54 -15.58
CA ARG A 263 -3.89 -12.50 -15.91
C ARG A 263 -4.36 -13.54 -16.91
N CYS A 264 -5.55 -14.10 -16.73
CA CYS A 264 -6.10 -15.09 -17.65
C CYS A 264 -6.27 -14.51 -19.06
N LEU A 265 -6.93 -13.34 -19.17
CA LEU A 265 -7.15 -12.70 -20.45
C LEU A 265 -5.83 -12.40 -21.17
N SER A 266 -4.86 -11.79 -20.48
CA SER A 266 -3.57 -11.46 -21.09
C SER A 266 -2.73 -12.70 -21.43
N ALA A 267 -2.85 -13.80 -20.68
CA ALA A 267 -2.10 -15.03 -20.96
C ALA A 267 -2.67 -15.82 -22.16
N ASP A 268 -3.97 -15.70 -22.41
CA ASP A 268 -4.64 -16.45 -23.47
C ASP A 268 -4.81 -15.63 -24.77
N LEU A 269 -4.52 -14.31 -24.76
CA LEU A 269 -4.46 -13.49 -25.97
C LEU A 269 -3.01 -13.38 -26.49
N VAL A 270 -2.82 -13.55 -27.80
CA VAL A 270 -1.50 -13.34 -28.43
C VAL A 270 -1.15 -11.85 -28.48
N ASP A 271 0.14 -11.52 -28.50
CA ASP A 271 0.63 -10.14 -28.44
C ASP A 271 0.24 -9.28 -29.65
N SER A 272 -0.12 -9.90 -30.78
CA SER A 272 -0.63 -9.17 -31.94
C SER A 272 -2.04 -8.63 -31.75
N VAL A 273 -2.78 -9.09 -30.73
CA VAL A 273 -4.05 -8.50 -30.33
C VAL A 273 -3.74 -7.22 -29.57
N VAL A 274 -4.10 -6.07 -30.14
CA VAL A 274 -3.89 -4.76 -29.48
C VAL A 274 -5.23 -4.18 -29.01
N LEU A 275 -5.37 -4.03 -27.69
CA LEU A 275 -6.56 -3.50 -27.03
C LEU A 275 -6.24 -2.19 -26.29
N ASN A 276 -7.11 -1.20 -26.45
CA ASN A 276 -7.08 0.01 -25.61
C ASN A 276 -7.64 -0.29 -24.19
N PRO A 277 -7.51 0.64 -23.22
CA PRO A 277 -7.98 0.41 -21.85
C PRO A 277 -9.45 0.03 -21.70
N ASN A 278 -10.36 0.63 -22.48
CA ASN A 278 -11.79 0.31 -22.42
C ASN A 278 -12.09 -1.07 -23.01
N GLN A 279 -11.46 -1.40 -24.13
CA GLN A 279 -11.58 -2.71 -24.77
C GLN A 279 -11.07 -3.84 -23.87
N TYR A 280 -9.89 -3.62 -23.27
CA TYR A 280 -9.32 -4.54 -22.30
C TYR A 280 -10.24 -4.70 -21.08
N GLY A 281 -10.68 -3.59 -20.48
CA GLY A 281 -11.52 -3.64 -19.30
C GLY A 281 -12.91 -4.24 -19.52
N ALA A 282 -13.52 -4.03 -20.68
CA ALA A 282 -14.76 -4.71 -21.06
C ALA A 282 -14.59 -6.24 -21.12
N LEU A 283 -13.49 -6.72 -21.72
CA LEU A 283 -13.18 -8.15 -21.74
C LEU A 283 -12.82 -8.67 -20.35
N VAL A 284 -12.10 -7.91 -19.51
CA VAL A 284 -11.82 -8.34 -18.14
C VAL A 284 -13.10 -8.43 -17.31
N SER A 285 -14.06 -7.50 -17.46
CA SER A 285 -15.39 -7.61 -16.84
C SER A 285 -16.10 -8.89 -17.25
N TRP A 286 -16.02 -9.24 -18.54
CA TRP A 286 -16.58 -10.48 -19.05
C TRP A 286 -15.89 -11.70 -18.41
N VAL A 287 -14.55 -11.76 -18.42
CA VAL A 287 -13.78 -12.85 -17.79
C VAL A 287 -14.07 -12.97 -16.30
N PHE A 288 -14.20 -11.86 -15.57
CA PHE A 288 -14.53 -11.87 -14.15
C PHE A 288 -15.87 -12.57 -13.88
N ASN A 289 -16.85 -12.36 -14.75
CA ASN A 289 -18.18 -12.95 -14.62
C ASN A 289 -18.27 -14.44 -14.97
N MET A 290 -17.56 -14.87 -16.02
CA MET A 290 -17.66 -16.23 -16.56
C MET A 290 -16.50 -17.16 -16.18
N GLY A 291 -15.39 -16.59 -15.70
CA GLY A 291 -14.19 -17.32 -15.29
C GLY A 291 -13.22 -17.63 -16.44
N CYS A 292 -11.96 -17.87 -16.06
CA CYS A 292 -10.84 -18.06 -16.99
C CYS A 292 -11.01 -19.27 -17.93
N GLY A 293 -11.54 -20.39 -17.43
CA GLY A 293 -11.70 -21.59 -18.26
C GLY A 293 -12.68 -21.40 -19.42
N ALA A 294 -13.79 -20.67 -19.16
CA ALA A 294 -14.78 -20.34 -20.17
C ALA A 294 -14.22 -19.34 -21.19
N GLN A 295 -13.45 -18.33 -20.74
CA GLN A 295 -12.76 -17.42 -21.63
C GLN A 295 -11.75 -18.16 -22.53
N LYS A 296 -10.86 -18.97 -21.95
CA LYS A 296 -9.80 -19.67 -22.68
C LYS A 296 -10.31 -20.51 -23.85
N SER A 297 -11.42 -21.20 -23.63
CA SER A 297 -12.04 -22.10 -24.61
C SER A 297 -13.05 -21.41 -25.53
N SER A 298 -13.23 -20.09 -25.40
CA SER A 298 -14.25 -19.33 -26.12
C SER A 298 -13.91 -19.12 -27.59
N THR A 299 -14.97 -19.07 -28.42
CA THR A 299 -14.90 -18.57 -29.79
C THR A 299 -14.39 -17.11 -29.83
N LEU A 300 -14.73 -16.30 -28.83
CA LEU A 300 -14.24 -14.92 -28.71
C LEU A 300 -12.70 -14.86 -28.71
N THR A 301 -12.05 -15.58 -27.78
CA THR A 301 -10.58 -15.62 -27.68
C THR A 301 -9.95 -16.20 -28.94
N ALA A 302 -10.52 -17.28 -29.48
CA ALA A 302 -10.00 -17.90 -30.71
C ALA A 302 -10.02 -16.93 -31.91
N ARG A 303 -11.10 -16.18 -32.09
CA ARG A 303 -11.26 -15.21 -33.19
C ARG A 303 -10.34 -14.01 -33.03
N LEU A 304 -10.19 -13.48 -31.80
CA LEU A 304 -9.21 -12.41 -31.52
C LEU A 304 -7.79 -12.87 -31.86
N ASN A 305 -7.40 -14.06 -31.43
CA ASN A 305 -6.06 -14.61 -31.70
C ASN A 305 -5.83 -14.94 -33.18
N ALA A 306 -6.89 -15.20 -33.95
CA ALA A 306 -6.82 -15.34 -35.40
C ALA A 306 -6.63 -14.00 -36.13
N GLY A 307 -6.61 -12.86 -35.42
CA GLY A 307 -6.41 -11.53 -35.99
C GLY A 307 -7.66 -10.95 -36.62
N GLU A 308 -8.86 -11.47 -36.32
CA GLU A 308 -10.11 -10.87 -36.75
C GLU A 308 -10.32 -9.48 -36.12
N ASP A 309 -11.15 -8.65 -36.75
CA ASP A 309 -11.45 -7.31 -36.23
C ASP A 309 -12.05 -7.37 -34.82
N LYS A 310 -11.33 -6.84 -33.84
CA LYS A 310 -11.67 -6.92 -32.43
C LYS A 310 -13.06 -6.35 -32.10
N SER A 311 -13.51 -5.33 -32.80
CA SER A 311 -14.82 -4.70 -32.56
C SER A 311 -15.95 -5.57 -33.12
N VAL A 312 -15.73 -6.18 -34.30
CA VAL A 312 -16.65 -7.18 -34.86
C VAL A 312 -16.76 -8.40 -33.94
N VAL A 313 -15.62 -8.93 -33.47
CA VAL A 313 -15.59 -10.10 -32.57
C VAL A 313 -16.32 -9.79 -31.26
N ALA A 314 -16.02 -8.67 -30.60
CA ALA A 314 -16.67 -8.28 -29.35
C ALA A 314 -18.20 -8.16 -29.50
N ARG A 315 -18.68 -7.46 -30.54
CA ARG A 315 -20.11 -7.28 -30.82
C ARG A 315 -20.86 -8.58 -31.12
N GLN A 316 -20.19 -9.57 -31.74
CA GLN A 316 -20.84 -10.83 -32.12
C GLN A 316 -20.77 -11.89 -31.01
N GLU A 317 -19.67 -11.92 -30.25
CA GLU A 317 -19.41 -13.01 -29.32
C GLU A 317 -19.87 -12.70 -27.89
N LEU A 318 -19.71 -11.46 -27.38
CA LEU A 318 -20.16 -11.12 -26.02
C LEU A 318 -21.66 -11.39 -25.81
N PRO A 319 -22.59 -11.03 -26.73
CA PRO A 319 -24.02 -11.29 -26.55
C PRO A 319 -24.42 -12.78 -26.49
N ARG A 320 -23.51 -13.71 -26.78
CA ARG A 320 -23.76 -15.16 -26.68
C ARG A 320 -23.64 -15.66 -25.23
N TRP A 321 -22.98 -14.90 -24.36
CA TRP A 321 -22.69 -15.26 -22.96
C TRP A 321 -23.76 -14.74 -22.00
N VAL A 322 -25.00 -15.16 -22.25
CA VAL A 322 -26.20 -14.68 -21.53
C VAL A 322 -26.97 -15.78 -20.80
N TYR A 323 -26.39 -16.99 -20.73
CA TYR A 323 -27.03 -18.16 -20.14
C TYR A 323 -26.47 -18.49 -18.76
N ALA A 324 -27.35 -18.86 -17.83
CA ALA A 324 -26.98 -19.55 -16.59
C ALA A 324 -28.01 -20.65 -16.30
N GLY A 325 -27.56 -21.83 -15.88
CA GLY A 325 -28.45 -22.98 -15.71
C GLY A 325 -29.22 -23.37 -16.99
N GLY A 326 -28.67 -23.08 -18.17
CA GLY A 326 -29.32 -23.31 -19.47
C GLY A 326 -30.40 -22.29 -19.86
N GLN A 327 -30.65 -21.26 -19.04
CA GLN A 327 -31.66 -20.24 -19.30
C GLN A 327 -31.03 -18.88 -19.59
N VAL A 328 -31.62 -18.11 -20.50
CA VAL A 328 -31.21 -16.72 -20.75
C VAL A 328 -31.56 -15.88 -19.54
N LEU A 329 -30.59 -15.14 -19.00
CA LEU A 329 -30.81 -14.20 -17.91
C LEU A 329 -30.75 -12.75 -18.43
N ASN A 330 -31.82 -12.00 -18.20
CA ASN A 330 -31.91 -10.58 -18.59
C ASN A 330 -30.76 -9.72 -18.00
N GLY A 331 -30.30 -10.06 -16.79
CA GLY A 331 -29.14 -9.40 -16.18
C GLY A 331 -27.86 -9.57 -17.00
N LEU A 332 -27.61 -10.78 -17.51
CA LEU A 332 -26.47 -11.06 -18.37
C LEU A 332 -26.62 -10.40 -19.74
N VAL A 333 -27.84 -10.39 -20.31
CA VAL A 333 -28.10 -9.64 -21.57
C VAL A 333 -27.72 -8.17 -21.42
N ARG A 334 -28.13 -7.51 -20.33
CA ARG A 334 -27.74 -6.11 -20.05
C ARG A 334 -26.23 -5.97 -19.87
N ARG A 335 -25.60 -6.87 -19.11
CA ARG A 335 -24.15 -6.87 -18.88
C ARG A 335 -23.35 -6.96 -20.17
N ARG A 336 -23.69 -7.90 -21.05
CA ARG A 336 -23.01 -8.08 -22.34
C ARG A 336 -23.21 -6.86 -23.25
N ALA A 337 -24.39 -6.26 -23.25
CA ALA A 337 -24.63 -5.02 -24.00
C ALA A 337 -23.78 -3.84 -23.47
N ALA A 338 -23.64 -3.69 -22.15
CA ALA A 338 -22.82 -2.65 -21.54
C ALA A 338 -21.32 -2.86 -21.79
N GLU A 339 -20.84 -4.11 -21.76
CA GLU A 339 -19.47 -4.46 -22.12
C GLU A 339 -19.16 -4.15 -23.58
N VAL A 340 -20.07 -4.46 -24.51
CA VAL A 340 -19.95 -4.06 -25.92
C VAL A 340 -19.90 -2.54 -26.07
N ALA A 341 -20.77 -1.82 -25.37
CA ALA A 341 -20.80 -0.35 -25.41
C ALA A 341 -19.49 0.27 -24.89
N LEU A 342 -18.93 -0.27 -23.80
CA LEU A 342 -17.63 0.16 -23.30
C LEU A 342 -16.51 -0.18 -24.30
N PHE A 343 -16.54 -1.38 -24.88
CA PHE A 343 -15.56 -1.82 -25.88
C PHE A 343 -15.50 -0.92 -27.11
N ASP A 344 -16.67 -0.42 -27.54
CA ASP A 344 -16.82 0.51 -28.67
C ASP A 344 -16.47 1.96 -28.31
N THR A 345 -16.32 2.29 -27.02
CA THR A 345 -15.93 3.62 -26.56
C THR A 345 -14.41 3.81 -26.70
N PRO A 346 -13.94 4.79 -27.50
CA PRO A 346 -12.52 5.05 -27.65
C PRO A 346 -11.83 5.37 -26.31
N ALA A 347 -10.62 4.86 -26.12
CA ALA A 347 -9.73 5.24 -25.03
C ALA A 347 -8.30 5.36 -25.55
N GLU A 348 -7.54 6.30 -25.00
CA GLU A 348 -6.13 6.46 -25.30
C GLU A 348 -5.29 5.41 -24.58
N GLY A 349 -4.21 4.96 -25.23
CA GLY A 349 -3.27 4.00 -24.68
C GLY A 349 -3.49 2.56 -25.12
N VAL A 350 -2.61 1.68 -24.66
CA VAL A 350 -2.60 0.24 -24.94
C VAL A 350 -2.60 -0.50 -23.61
N ALA A 351 -3.54 -1.42 -23.43
CA ALA A 351 -3.66 -2.25 -22.22
C ALA A 351 -3.39 -3.74 -22.49
N HIS A 352 -3.48 -4.19 -23.75
CA HIS A 352 -2.97 -5.49 -24.20
C HIS A 352 -2.26 -5.28 -25.55
N PRO A 353 -1.08 -5.89 -25.81
CA PRO A 353 -0.32 -6.74 -24.89
C PRO A 353 0.13 -6.01 -23.62
N PRO A 354 0.25 -6.72 -22.49
CA PRO A 354 0.77 -6.14 -21.26
C PRO A 354 2.24 -5.73 -21.44
N ARG A 355 2.70 -4.77 -20.63
CA ARG A 355 4.12 -4.41 -20.66
C ARG A 355 4.98 -5.60 -20.22
N PRO A 356 6.05 -5.93 -20.94
CA PRO A 356 6.95 -6.98 -20.52
C PRO A 356 7.58 -6.65 -19.16
N CYS A 357 7.57 -7.66 -18.29
CA CYS A 357 8.58 -7.83 -17.26
C CYS A 357 9.82 -8.46 -17.92
#